data_AF-A0A061A1R1-F1
#
_entry.id   AF-A0A061A1R1-F1
#
_cell.length_a   1.000
_cell.length_b   1.000
_cell.length_c   1.000
_cell.angle_alpha   90.00
_cell.angle_beta   90.00
_cell.angle_gamma   90.00
#
_symmetry.space_group_name_H-M   'P 1'
#
loop_
_entity.id
_entity.type
_entity.pdbx_description
1 polymer ?
#
loop_
_entity_poly.entity_id
_entity_poly.type
_entity_poly.pdbx_seq_one_letter_code
_entity_poly.pdbx_strand_id
1 'polypeptide(L)'
;MMVPFALMGLGALAAAMAPRLLSRSDWIDREPVLALWVWQCVVVGVLLCCALTMALTGAAAWDAVRGNVFAPAPKGVVEAYALSGYGPLAAPVALVLAFGAVWSAVMLTREIGRARAWRRQHRAELLVRSPALPGEEPGEERLVVLESDKPDAWWLPGTTPRLVITTAALRRLKGRRLDAVIAHEQGHARARHHWLLHCSGALASGFPQVTMFAAFRDEVHRLVELAADDSASRRFGRTTTALALVELNEDRGVFGPCPSALAQVPQRVDRLLAPASRLPVARRWRLTATAALVPAVPLLVTLVPALRVLG
;
A
#
# COMPACT_ATOMS: atom_id res chain seq x y z
N MET A 1 -6.19 17.86 28.26
CA MET A 1 -6.41 17.40 26.86
C MET A 1 -5.40 17.89 25.81
N MET A 2 -4.33 18.63 26.15
CA MET A 2 -3.47 19.24 25.11
C MET A 2 -2.79 18.23 24.17
N VAL A 3 -2.32 17.09 24.69
CA VAL A 3 -1.64 16.05 23.88
C VAL A 3 -2.58 15.40 22.85
N PRO A 4 -3.77 14.86 23.21
CA PRO A 4 -4.75 14.38 22.24
C PRO A 4 -5.13 15.39 21.17
N PHE A 5 -5.33 16.67 21.53
CA PHE A 5 -5.66 17.69 20.54
C PHE A 5 -4.50 17.97 19.58
N ALA A 6 -3.26 18.02 20.09
CA ALA A 6 -2.07 18.17 19.26
C ALA A 6 -1.92 16.99 18.28
N LEU A 7 -2.13 15.76 18.76
CA LEU A 7 -2.10 14.55 17.92
C LEU A 7 -3.17 14.59 16.82
N MET A 8 -4.40 14.94 17.18
CA MET A 8 -5.50 15.04 16.21
C MET A 8 -5.23 16.13 15.18
N GLY A 9 -4.71 17.28 15.61
CA GLY A 9 -4.28 18.37 14.73
C GLY A 9 -3.17 17.94 13.76
N LEU A 10 -2.16 17.22 14.25
CA LEU A 10 -1.09 16.65 13.41
C LEU A 10 -1.62 15.65 12.39
N GLY A 11 -2.52 14.74 12.82
CA GLY A 11 -3.15 13.76 11.94
C GLY A 11 -3.99 14.43 10.84
N ALA A 12 -4.82 15.41 11.22
CA ALA A 12 -5.65 16.16 10.28
C ALA A 12 -4.80 16.98 9.29
N LEU A 13 -3.73 17.62 9.76
CA LEU A 13 -2.80 18.38 8.92
C LEU A 13 -2.09 17.46 7.92
N ALA A 14 -1.56 16.32 8.38
CA ALA A 14 -0.91 15.34 7.52
C ALA A 14 -1.87 14.79 6.46
N ALA A 15 -3.10 14.44 6.85
CA ALA A 15 -4.13 13.96 5.92
C ALA A 15 -4.53 15.01 4.88
N ALA A 16 -4.62 16.28 5.26
CA ALA A 16 -5.00 17.37 4.34
C ALA A 16 -3.86 17.80 3.41
N MET A 17 -2.62 17.84 3.90
CA MET A 17 -1.48 18.35 3.14
C MET A 17 -0.80 17.29 2.27
N ALA A 18 -0.72 16.04 2.71
CA ALA A 18 0.04 15.02 1.99
C ALA A 18 -0.43 14.82 0.54
N PRO A 19 -1.74 14.70 0.22
CA PRO A 19 -2.18 14.55 -1.17
C PRO A 19 -1.78 15.75 -2.05
N ARG A 20 -1.83 16.97 -1.50
CA ARG A 20 -1.50 18.22 -2.21
C ARG A 20 -0.01 18.39 -2.45
N LEU A 21 0.83 17.99 -1.49
CA LEU A 21 2.28 18.08 -1.61
C LEU A 21 2.83 17.01 -2.54
N LEU A 22 2.24 15.81 -2.49
CA LEU A 22 2.64 14.70 -3.33
C LEU A 22 2.15 14.89 -4.77
N SER A 23 0.92 15.33 -5.01
CA SER A 23 0.44 15.55 -6.38
C SER A 23 1.22 16.62 -7.16
N ARG A 24 1.88 17.56 -6.47
CA ARG A 24 2.71 18.63 -7.07
C ARG A 24 4.16 18.21 -7.32
N SER A 25 4.51 16.97 -7.03
CA SER A 25 5.91 16.53 -6.98
C SER A 25 6.28 15.64 -8.17
N ASP A 26 6.98 16.19 -9.15
CA ASP A 26 7.46 15.46 -10.35
C ASP A 26 8.44 14.32 -10.04
N TRP A 27 8.99 14.28 -8.82
CA TRP A 27 9.95 13.25 -8.43
C TRP A 27 9.31 11.89 -8.13
N ILE A 28 8.00 11.86 -7.89
CA ILE A 28 7.27 10.65 -7.51
C ILE A 28 7.40 9.58 -8.60
N ASP A 29 7.28 9.99 -9.86
CA ASP A 29 7.46 9.11 -11.02
C ASP A 29 8.91 8.65 -11.16
N ARG A 30 9.88 9.46 -10.72
CA ARG A 30 11.31 9.14 -10.82
C ARG A 30 11.76 8.11 -9.79
N GLU A 31 11.14 8.12 -8.61
CA GLU A 31 11.51 7.25 -7.47
C GLU A 31 10.26 6.59 -6.84
N PRO A 32 9.61 5.63 -7.52
CA PRO A 32 8.32 5.10 -7.09
C PRO A 32 8.37 4.38 -5.74
N VAL A 33 9.46 3.66 -5.46
CA VAL A 33 9.66 2.97 -4.16
C VAL A 33 9.77 3.99 -3.02
N LEU A 34 10.44 5.12 -3.26
CA LEU A 34 10.54 6.19 -2.27
C LEU A 34 9.19 6.86 -2.07
N ALA A 35 8.43 7.11 -3.13
CA ALA A 35 7.09 7.67 -3.03
C ALA A 35 6.13 6.73 -2.26
N LEU A 36 6.20 5.41 -2.49
CA LEU A 36 5.47 4.42 -1.70
C LEU A 36 5.85 4.53 -0.21
N TRP A 37 7.14 4.64 0.11
CA TRP A 37 7.61 4.84 1.48
C TRP A 37 7.02 6.11 2.12
N VAL A 38 7.05 7.25 1.42
CA VAL A 38 6.46 8.50 1.92
C VAL A 38 4.97 8.33 2.23
N TRP A 39 4.21 7.73 1.31
CA TRP A 39 2.79 7.45 1.54
C TRP A 39 2.56 6.53 2.74
N GLN A 40 3.37 5.48 2.91
CA GLN A 40 3.27 4.62 4.10
C GLN A 40 3.53 5.41 5.38
N CYS A 41 4.58 6.24 5.42
CA CYS A 41 4.88 7.07 6.58
C CYS A 41 3.74 8.02 6.94
N VAL A 42 3.10 8.63 5.95
CA VAL A 42 1.96 9.53 6.17
C VAL A 42 0.76 8.75 6.71
N VAL A 43 0.37 7.64 6.08
CA VAL A 43 -0.77 6.84 6.53
C VAL A 43 -0.52 6.29 7.94
N VAL A 44 0.66 5.73 8.20
CA VAL A 44 1.04 5.24 9.53
C VAL A 44 1.05 6.38 10.55
N GLY A 45 1.56 7.56 10.21
CA GLY A 45 1.53 8.73 11.09
C GLY A 45 0.10 9.15 11.48
N VAL A 46 -0.81 9.21 10.51
CA VAL A 46 -2.23 9.52 10.77
C VAL A 46 -2.88 8.45 11.66
N LEU A 47 -2.65 7.16 11.35
CA LEU A 47 -3.19 6.06 12.16
C LEU A 47 -2.61 6.06 13.58
N LEU A 48 -1.33 6.38 13.76
CA LEU A 48 -0.70 6.53 15.07
C LEU A 48 -1.31 7.70 15.85
N CYS A 49 -1.54 8.86 15.23
CA CYS A 49 -2.25 9.96 15.89
C CYS A 49 -3.63 9.52 16.41
N CYS A 50 -4.40 8.79 15.60
CA CYS A 50 -5.70 8.26 16.01
C CYS A 50 -5.56 7.24 17.16
N ALA A 51 -4.65 6.28 17.05
CA ALA A 51 -4.45 5.24 18.04
C ALA A 51 -3.95 5.79 19.39
N LEU A 52 -2.99 6.71 19.37
CA LEU A 52 -2.44 7.34 20.57
C LEU A 52 -3.49 8.26 21.23
N THR A 53 -4.26 9.01 20.42
CA THR A 53 -5.38 9.81 20.95
C THR A 53 -6.41 8.90 21.62
N MET A 54 -6.82 7.81 20.96
CA MET A 54 -7.75 6.83 21.50
C MET A 54 -7.25 6.21 22.81
N ALA A 55 -5.96 5.85 22.88
CA ALA A 55 -5.36 5.28 24.08
C ALA A 55 -5.38 6.27 25.26
N LEU A 56 -5.01 7.53 25.02
CA LEU A 56 -5.00 8.57 26.06
C LEU A 56 -6.41 8.94 26.52
N THR A 57 -7.36 9.13 25.60
CA THR A 57 -8.74 9.45 25.96
C THR A 57 -9.45 8.25 26.59
N GLY A 58 -9.14 7.02 26.16
CA GLY A 58 -9.62 5.79 26.80
C GLY A 58 -9.07 5.62 28.22
N ALA A 59 -7.78 5.87 28.45
CA ALA A 59 -7.18 5.84 29.78
C ALA A 59 -7.71 6.96 30.70
N ALA A 60 -8.17 8.07 30.13
CA ALA A 60 -8.85 9.10 30.89
C ALA A 60 -10.28 8.67 31.29
N ALA A 61 -11.00 8.01 30.38
CA ALA A 61 -12.40 7.64 30.57
C ALA A 61 -12.64 6.36 31.39
N TRP A 62 -11.74 5.37 31.32
CA TRP A 62 -11.91 4.08 31.99
C TRP A 62 -10.65 3.63 32.72
N ASP A 63 -10.77 3.32 34.01
CA ASP A 63 -9.64 2.89 34.84
C ASP A 63 -9.03 1.56 34.37
N ALA A 64 -9.83 0.64 33.82
CA ALA A 64 -9.31 -0.61 33.23
C ALA A 64 -8.39 -0.34 32.04
N VAL A 65 -8.72 0.64 31.19
CA VAL A 65 -7.86 1.05 30.07
C VAL A 65 -6.62 1.74 30.59
N ARG A 66 -6.76 2.63 31.59
CA ARG A 66 -5.62 3.27 32.26
C ARG A 66 -4.64 2.25 32.82
N GLY A 67 -5.15 1.25 33.55
CA GLY A 67 -4.36 0.20 34.17
C GLY A 67 -3.55 -0.62 33.16
N ASN A 68 -4.08 -0.84 31.95
CA ASN A 68 -3.36 -1.54 30.88
C ASN A 68 -2.36 -0.63 30.14
N VAL A 69 -2.78 0.57 29.74
CA VAL A 69 -1.94 1.52 28.98
C VAL A 69 -0.73 1.98 29.80
N PHE A 70 -0.92 2.17 31.11
CA PHE A 70 0.10 2.63 32.03
C PHE A 70 0.61 1.53 32.98
N ALA A 71 0.34 0.25 32.71
CA ALA A 71 0.77 -0.87 33.56
C ALA A 71 2.25 -0.81 33.99
N PRO A 72 3.23 -0.54 33.11
CA PRO A 72 4.63 -0.46 33.50
C PRO A 72 5.07 0.94 33.99
N ALA A 73 4.18 1.93 34.02
CA ALA A 73 4.54 3.33 34.23
C ALA A 73 4.53 3.71 35.73
N PRO A 74 5.53 4.46 36.21
CA PRO A 74 5.50 5.05 37.55
C PRO A 74 4.32 6.01 37.75
N LYS A 75 3.85 6.16 39.00
CA LYS A 75 2.72 7.05 39.34
C LYS A 75 2.90 8.49 38.83
N GLY A 76 4.10 9.05 38.98
CA GLY A 76 4.42 10.39 38.49
C GLY A 76 4.27 10.55 36.97
N VAL A 77 4.49 9.48 36.20
CA VAL A 77 4.26 9.49 34.75
C VAL A 77 2.77 9.57 34.46
N VAL A 78 1.92 8.80 35.17
CA VAL A 78 0.46 8.83 34.99
C VAL A 78 -0.11 10.22 35.33
N GLU A 79 0.38 10.83 36.40
CA GLU A 79 0.00 12.18 36.83
C GLU A 79 0.36 13.25 35.79
N ALA A 80 1.51 13.11 35.12
CA ALA A 80 1.97 14.05 34.07
C ALA A 80 1.01 14.18 32.89
N TYR A 81 0.23 13.13 32.58
CA TYR A 81 -0.77 13.17 31.51
C TYR A 81 -2.06 13.90 31.90
N ALA A 82 -2.23 14.25 33.19
CA ALA A 82 -3.37 14.98 33.72
C ALA A 82 -4.72 14.44 33.22
N LEU A 83 -4.87 13.10 33.28
CA LEU A 83 -6.00 12.37 32.67
C LEU A 83 -7.36 12.82 33.22
N SER A 84 -7.43 13.19 34.51
CA SER A 84 -8.64 13.73 35.15
C SER A 84 -9.11 15.06 34.53
N GLY A 85 -8.20 15.84 33.94
CA GLY A 85 -8.50 17.10 33.27
C GLY A 85 -9.00 16.95 31.83
N TYR A 86 -9.36 15.74 31.40
CA TYR A 86 -9.84 15.51 30.03
C TYR A 86 -11.35 15.77 29.88
N GLY A 87 -12.08 15.81 30.99
CA GLY A 87 -13.50 16.17 30.99
C GLY A 87 -14.39 15.16 30.27
N PRO A 88 -15.66 15.51 30.03
CA PRO A 88 -16.68 14.58 29.54
C PRO A 88 -16.46 14.11 28.10
N LEU A 89 -15.59 14.76 27.33
CA LEU A 89 -15.31 14.42 25.93
C LEU A 89 -14.35 13.22 25.77
N ALA A 90 -13.68 12.78 26.83
CA ALA A 90 -12.72 11.68 26.76
C ALA A 90 -13.37 10.36 26.25
N ALA A 91 -14.49 9.97 26.87
CA ALA A 91 -15.22 8.76 26.51
C ALA A 91 -15.76 8.78 25.06
N PRO A 92 -16.52 9.79 24.61
CA PRO A 92 -17.04 9.79 23.24
C PRO A 92 -15.93 9.82 22.18
N VAL A 93 -14.83 10.57 22.40
CA VAL A 93 -13.69 10.58 21.47
C VAL A 93 -13.03 9.19 21.38
N ALA A 94 -12.82 8.54 22.53
CA ALA A 94 -12.26 7.19 22.55
C ALA A 94 -13.17 6.18 21.83
N LEU A 95 -14.49 6.24 22.04
CA LEU A 95 -15.45 5.35 21.38
C LEU A 95 -15.51 5.58 19.87
N VAL A 96 -15.51 6.83 19.41
CA VAL A 96 -15.51 7.15 17.97
C VAL A 96 -14.26 6.58 17.29
N LEU A 97 -13.08 6.75 17.92
CA LEU A 97 -11.83 6.22 17.38
C LEU A 97 -11.77 4.70 17.44
N ALA A 98 -12.27 4.08 18.51
CA ALA A 98 -12.38 2.63 18.63
C ALA A 98 -13.30 2.04 17.56
N PHE A 99 -14.46 2.67 17.34
CA PHE A 99 -15.37 2.30 16.25
C PHE A 99 -14.69 2.45 14.88
N GLY A 100 -13.96 3.54 14.64
CA GLY A 100 -13.17 3.72 13.43
C GLY A 100 -12.10 2.64 13.23
N ALA A 101 -11.42 2.20 14.30
CA ALA A 101 -10.44 1.13 14.26
C ALA A 101 -11.09 -0.23 13.93
N VAL A 102 -12.20 -0.57 14.59
CA VAL A 102 -12.97 -1.78 14.31
C VAL A 102 -13.51 -1.77 12.88
N TRP A 103 -14.06 -0.64 12.44
CA TRP A 103 -14.55 -0.46 11.07
C TRP A 103 -13.44 -0.65 10.04
N SER A 104 -12.25 -0.09 10.29
CA SER A 104 -11.06 -0.28 9.43
C SER A 104 -10.69 -1.76 9.32
N ALA A 105 -10.68 -2.49 10.44
CA ALA A 105 -10.41 -3.93 10.45
C ALA A 105 -11.48 -4.74 9.70
N VAL A 106 -12.75 -4.37 9.84
CA VAL A 106 -13.87 -4.98 9.08
C VAL A 106 -13.71 -4.71 7.58
N MET A 107 -13.36 -3.49 7.17
CA MET A 107 -13.15 -3.18 5.76
C MET A 107 -11.95 -3.93 5.18
N LEU A 108 -10.85 -4.02 5.93
CA LEU A 108 -9.67 -4.78 5.51
C LEU A 108 -9.98 -6.28 5.37
N THR A 109 -10.68 -6.87 6.33
CA THR A 109 -11.08 -8.28 6.25
C THR A 109 -12.06 -8.54 5.11
N ARG A 110 -13.01 -7.63 4.84
CA ARG A 110 -13.90 -7.69 3.67
C ARG A 110 -13.13 -7.61 2.36
N GLU A 111 -12.17 -6.70 2.25
CA GLU A 111 -11.36 -6.52 1.04
C GLU A 111 -10.50 -7.75 0.75
N ILE A 112 -9.82 -8.27 1.78
CA ILE A 112 -9.07 -9.53 1.70
C ILE A 112 -10.02 -10.69 1.35
N GLY A 113 -11.22 -10.72 1.92
CA GLY A 113 -12.26 -11.73 1.68
C GLY A 113 -12.73 -11.73 0.22
N ARG A 114 -13.09 -10.56 -0.32
CA ARG A 114 -13.47 -10.37 -1.73
C ARG A 114 -12.35 -10.81 -2.66
N ALA A 115 -11.12 -10.38 -2.39
CA ALA A 115 -9.98 -10.77 -3.20
C ALA A 115 -9.70 -12.29 -3.12
N ARG A 116 -9.88 -12.92 -1.95
CA ARG A 116 -9.80 -14.38 -1.79
C ARG A 116 -10.91 -15.09 -2.55
N ALA A 117 -12.14 -14.60 -2.50
CA ALA A 117 -13.28 -15.18 -3.22
C ALA A 117 -13.09 -15.10 -4.75
N TRP A 118 -12.73 -13.93 -5.25
CA TRP A 118 -12.39 -13.72 -6.66
C TRP A 118 -11.26 -14.66 -7.12
N ARG A 119 -10.19 -14.77 -6.32
CA ARG A 119 -9.09 -15.71 -6.60
C ARG A 119 -9.54 -17.17 -6.59
N ARG A 120 -10.44 -17.57 -5.68
CA ARG A 120 -10.96 -18.95 -5.64
C ARG A 120 -11.76 -19.28 -6.90
N GLN A 121 -12.59 -18.36 -7.36
CA GLN A 121 -13.34 -18.50 -8.61
C GLN A 121 -12.40 -18.62 -9.81
N HIS A 122 -11.41 -17.72 -9.91
CA HIS A 122 -10.42 -17.76 -11.00
C HIS A 122 -9.58 -19.04 -10.96
N ARG A 123 -9.20 -19.52 -9.78
CA ARG A 123 -8.51 -20.81 -9.65
C ARG A 123 -9.37 -21.98 -10.09
N ALA A 124 -10.65 -21.99 -9.75
CA ALA A 124 -11.56 -23.04 -10.18
C ALA A 124 -11.69 -23.02 -11.71
N GLU A 125 -11.80 -21.84 -12.32
CA GLU A 125 -11.80 -21.67 -13.78
C GLU A 125 -10.48 -22.14 -14.42
N LEU A 126 -9.33 -21.83 -13.81
CA LEU A 126 -8.03 -22.30 -14.26
C LEU A 126 -7.91 -23.83 -14.20
N LEU A 127 -8.41 -24.48 -13.15
CA LEU A 127 -8.43 -25.95 -13.05
C LEU A 127 -9.30 -26.59 -14.12
N VAL A 128 -10.39 -25.94 -14.52
CA VAL A 128 -11.25 -26.41 -15.63
C VAL A 128 -10.56 -26.20 -16.98
N ARG A 129 -9.88 -25.07 -17.18
CA ARG A 129 -9.24 -24.71 -18.46
C ARG A 129 -7.84 -25.32 -18.66
N SER A 130 -7.22 -25.81 -17.61
CA SER A 130 -5.91 -26.47 -17.63
C SER A 130 -5.94 -27.67 -16.67
N PRO A 131 -6.69 -28.73 -17.01
CA PRO A 131 -6.71 -29.95 -16.20
C PRO A 131 -5.32 -30.60 -16.22
N ALA A 132 -4.91 -31.18 -15.10
CA ALA A 132 -3.69 -32.00 -15.04
C ALA A 132 -3.85 -33.19 -16.00
N LEU A 133 -2.83 -33.43 -16.82
CA LEU A 133 -2.84 -34.55 -17.74
C LEU A 133 -2.67 -35.89 -16.98
N PRO A 134 -3.17 -37.02 -17.52
CA PRO A 134 -2.94 -38.32 -16.91
C PRO A 134 -1.44 -38.60 -16.74
N GLY A 135 -0.99 -38.79 -15.50
CA GLY A 135 0.43 -39.01 -15.16
C GLY A 135 1.20 -37.77 -14.73
N GLU A 136 0.56 -36.59 -14.75
CA GLU A 136 1.12 -35.34 -14.22
C GLU A 136 0.86 -35.27 -12.71
N GLU A 137 1.92 -35.28 -11.90
CA GLU A 137 1.81 -35.14 -10.45
C GLU A 137 1.33 -33.71 -10.12
N PRO A 138 0.19 -33.55 -9.42
CA PRO A 138 -0.32 -32.23 -9.07
C PRO A 138 0.55 -31.61 -7.97
N GLY A 139 1.60 -30.90 -8.37
CA GLY A 139 2.36 -30.05 -7.46
C GLY A 139 3.85 -30.10 -7.67
N GLU A 140 4.35 -29.12 -8.42
CA GLU A 140 5.66 -28.47 -8.23
C GLU A 140 5.89 -27.38 -9.29
N GLU A 141 5.17 -27.45 -10.41
CA GLU A 141 5.33 -26.51 -11.51
C GLU A 141 4.87 -25.10 -11.14
N ARG A 142 5.82 -24.15 -11.29
CA ARG A 142 5.62 -22.73 -11.03
C ARG A 142 4.98 -21.99 -12.20
N LEU A 143 4.59 -22.68 -13.28
CA LEU A 143 4.04 -22.11 -14.51
C LEU A 143 2.72 -22.80 -14.86
N VAL A 144 1.71 -22.02 -15.25
CA VAL A 144 0.42 -22.50 -15.77
C VAL A 144 0.17 -21.80 -17.10
N VAL A 145 0.02 -22.56 -18.17
CA VAL A 145 -0.31 -22.01 -19.49
C VAL A 145 -1.81 -22.05 -19.70
N LEU A 146 -2.43 -20.88 -19.88
CA LEU A 146 -3.87 -20.75 -20.07
C LEU A 146 -4.19 -20.50 -21.55
N GLU A 147 -5.10 -21.28 -22.12
CA GLU A 147 -5.61 -20.98 -23.45
C GLU A 147 -6.44 -19.69 -23.43
N SER A 148 -6.00 -18.68 -24.18
CA SER A 148 -6.72 -17.42 -24.36
C SER A 148 -6.20 -16.69 -25.59
N ASP A 149 -7.10 -16.00 -26.30
CA ASP A 149 -6.76 -15.12 -27.41
C ASP A 149 -6.24 -13.75 -26.95
N LYS A 150 -6.39 -13.42 -25.66
CA LYS A 150 -5.90 -12.16 -25.10
C LYS A 150 -4.54 -12.38 -24.42
N PRO A 151 -3.50 -11.60 -24.75
CA PRO A 151 -2.22 -11.69 -24.07
C PRO A 151 -2.37 -11.21 -22.62
N ASP A 152 -1.97 -12.06 -21.68
CA ASP A 152 -1.95 -11.77 -20.25
C ASP A 152 -0.97 -12.67 -19.50
N ALA A 153 -0.42 -12.17 -18.39
CA ALA A 153 0.43 -12.91 -17.49
C ALA A 153 0.32 -12.35 -16.07
N TRP A 154 0.16 -13.21 -15.07
CA TRP A 154 0.05 -12.77 -13.67
C TRP A 154 0.50 -13.81 -12.67
N TRP A 155 1.00 -13.38 -11.51
CA TRP A 155 1.20 -14.28 -10.37
C TRP A 155 -0.09 -14.61 -9.66
N LEU A 156 -0.34 -15.92 -9.51
CA LEU A 156 -1.33 -16.46 -8.61
C LEU A 156 -0.68 -16.73 -7.24
N PRO A 157 -0.92 -15.89 -6.21
CA PRO A 157 -0.40 -16.14 -4.86
C PRO A 157 -1.07 -17.39 -4.28
N GLY A 158 -0.37 -18.20 -3.47
CA GLY A 158 -0.86 -19.46 -2.88
C GLY A 158 0.19 -20.12 -1.99
N THR A 159 -0.09 -21.32 -1.46
CA THR A 159 0.94 -22.15 -0.77
C THR A 159 2.10 -22.43 -1.70
N THR A 160 1.79 -22.74 -2.96
CA THR A 160 2.70 -22.74 -4.10
C THR A 160 2.30 -21.59 -5.04
N PRO A 161 3.04 -20.47 -5.06
CA PRO A 161 2.78 -19.39 -6.00
C PRO A 161 3.06 -19.88 -7.42
N ARG A 162 2.13 -19.61 -8.34
CA ARG A 162 2.22 -20.02 -9.75
C ARG A 162 2.14 -18.80 -10.66
N LEU A 163 2.97 -18.74 -11.67
CA LEU A 163 2.86 -17.79 -12.77
C LEU A 163 1.85 -18.34 -13.77
N VAL A 164 0.78 -17.60 -14.04
CA VAL A 164 -0.16 -17.92 -15.12
C VAL A 164 0.25 -17.09 -16.34
N ILE A 165 0.33 -17.72 -17.50
CA ILE A 165 0.60 -17.05 -18.77
C ILE A 165 -0.35 -17.54 -19.86
N THR A 166 -0.88 -16.63 -20.68
CA THR A 166 -1.77 -17.05 -21.77
C THR A 166 -1.02 -17.53 -23.01
N THR A 167 -1.66 -18.40 -23.80
CA THR A 167 -1.11 -18.84 -25.10
C THR A 167 -0.91 -17.66 -26.05
N ALA A 168 -1.82 -16.68 -26.09
CA ALA A 168 -1.61 -15.43 -26.82
C ALA A 168 -0.37 -14.65 -26.34
N ALA A 169 -0.12 -14.59 -25.03
CA ALA A 169 1.09 -13.94 -24.49
C ALA A 169 2.36 -14.67 -24.95
N LEU A 170 2.39 -16.01 -24.93
CA LEU A 170 3.53 -16.80 -25.42
C LEU A 170 3.76 -16.65 -26.93
N ARG A 171 2.68 -16.51 -27.74
CA ARG A 171 2.80 -16.29 -29.18
C ARG A 171 3.40 -14.92 -29.51
N ARG A 172 3.04 -13.89 -28.75
CA ARG A 172 3.50 -12.51 -28.95
C ARG A 172 4.86 -12.24 -28.33
N LEU A 173 5.01 -12.52 -27.04
CA LEU A 173 6.20 -12.23 -26.27
C LEU A 173 7.25 -13.31 -26.49
N LYS A 174 8.31 -12.95 -27.22
CA LYS A 174 9.45 -13.86 -27.49
C LYS A 174 10.71 -13.44 -26.76
N GLY A 175 11.44 -14.43 -26.24
CA GLY A 175 12.76 -14.26 -25.63
C GLY A 175 12.77 -13.26 -24.49
N ARG A 176 13.67 -12.28 -24.54
CA ARG A 176 13.88 -11.29 -23.48
C ARG A 176 12.63 -10.46 -23.11
N ARG A 177 11.66 -10.33 -24.02
CA ARG A 177 10.38 -9.64 -23.74
C ARG A 177 9.52 -10.44 -22.78
N LEU A 178 9.44 -11.76 -22.98
CA LEU A 178 8.77 -12.66 -22.05
C LEU A 178 9.45 -12.65 -20.69
N ASP A 179 10.78 -12.74 -20.66
CA ASP A 179 11.54 -12.69 -19.40
C ASP A 179 11.33 -11.37 -18.64
N ALA A 180 11.16 -10.26 -19.36
CA ALA A 180 10.85 -8.96 -18.77
C ALA A 180 9.47 -8.95 -18.09
N VAL A 181 8.44 -9.52 -18.71
CA VAL A 181 7.11 -9.67 -18.09
C VAL A 181 7.20 -10.56 -16.86
N ILE A 182 7.91 -11.69 -16.94
CA ILE A 182 8.10 -12.58 -15.80
C ILE A 182 8.80 -11.85 -14.64
N ALA A 183 9.81 -11.03 -14.91
CA ALA A 183 10.49 -10.25 -13.85
C ALA A 183 9.66 -9.10 -13.29
N HIS A 184 8.79 -8.50 -14.09
CA HIS A 184 7.79 -7.52 -13.65
C HIS A 184 6.85 -8.17 -12.63
N GLU A 185 6.26 -9.30 -13.04
CA GLU A 185 5.38 -10.13 -12.24
C GLU A 185 6.06 -10.62 -10.95
N GLN A 186 7.28 -11.14 -11.04
CA GLN A 186 8.07 -11.53 -9.86
C GLN A 186 8.37 -10.33 -8.95
N GLY A 187 8.43 -9.12 -9.49
CA GLY A 187 8.55 -7.88 -8.74
C GLY A 187 7.37 -7.68 -7.80
N HIS A 188 6.13 -7.83 -8.29
CA HIS A 188 4.92 -7.74 -7.47
C HIS A 188 4.89 -8.78 -6.35
N ALA A 189 5.27 -10.02 -6.66
CA ALA A 189 5.29 -11.10 -5.69
C ALA A 189 6.32 -10.85 -4.58
N ARG A 190 7.57 -10.50 -4.94
CA ARG A 190 8.66 -10.23 -3.99
C ARG A 190 8.38 -9.04 -3.08
N ALA A 191 7.86 -7.95 -3.65
CA ALA A 191 7.51 -6.76 -2.89
C ALA A 191 6.14 -6.85 -2.19
N ARG A 192 5.43 -7.97 -2.34
CA ARG A 192 4.11 -8.23 -1.76
C ARG A 192 3.11 -7.11 -2.02
N HIS A 193 3.13 -6.55 -3.23
CA HIS A 193 2.33 -5.39 -3.61
C HIS A 193 0.82 -5.59 -3.36
N HIS A 194 0.32 -6.83 -3.44
CA HIS A 194 -1.06 -7.17 -3.10
C HIS A 194 -1.50 -6.71 -1.70
N TRP A 195 -0.63 -6.75 -0.69
CA TRP A 195 -0.97 -6.25 0.65
C TRP A 195 -1.18 -4.74 0.67
N LEU A 196 -0.31 -4.00 -0.03
CA LEU A 196 -0.44 -2.54 -0.15
C LEU A 196 -1.75 -2.18 -0.83
N LEU A 197 -2.10 -2.86 -1.92
CA LEU A 197 -3.35 -2.66 -2.66
C LEU A 197 -4.59 -2.99 -1.80
N HIS A 198 -4.55 -4.08 -1.03
CA HIS A 198 -5.65 -4.42 -0.11
C HIS A 198 -5.81 -3.40 1.02
N CYS A 199 -4.70 -2.96 1.63
CA CYS A 199 -4.73 -1.94 2.68
C CYS A 199 -5.27 -0.61 2.14
N SER A 200 -4.79 -0.17 0.97
CA SER A 200 -5.23 1.10 0.38
C SER A 200 -6.69 1.03 -0.10
N GLY A 201 -7.11 -0.08 -0.69
CA GLY A 201 -8.50 -0.32 -1.08
C GLY A 201 -9.46 -0.34 0.11
N ALA A 202 -9.06 -1.00 1.21
CA ALA A 202 -9.85 -1.04 2.44
C ALA A 202 -10.04 0.34 3.08
N LEU A 203 -8.99 1.16 3.13
CA LEU A 203 -9.08 2.52 3.65
C LEU A 203 -9.95 3.42 2.77
N ALA A 204 -9.76 3.37 1.44
CA ALA A 204 -10.53 4.18 0.51
C ALA A 204 -12.03 3.81 0.50
N SER A 205 -12.35 2.51 0.55
CA SER A 205 -13.73 2.04 0.58
C SER A 205 -14.40 2.21 1.94
N GLY A 206 -13.63 2.10 3.03
CA GLY A 206 -14.13 2.27 4.40
C GLY A 206 -14.41 3.72 4.78
N PHE A 207 -13.67 4.66 4.21
CA PHE A 207 -13.74 6.08 4.56
C PHE A 207 -13.82 6.95 3.30
N PRO A 208 -14.91 6.85 2.52
CA PRO A 208 -15.02 7.52 1.22
C PRO A 208 -15.01 9.06 1.33
N GLN A 209 -15.39 9.63 2.48
CA GLN A 209 -15.34 11.07 2.72
C GLN A 209 -13.91 11.59 2.94
N VAL A 210 -12.94 10.71 3.22
CA VAL A 210 -11.55 11.08 3.47
C VAL A 210 -10.77 11.01 2.18
N THR A 211 -10.68 12.14 1.48
CA THR A 211 -10.03 12.29 0.17
C THR A 211 -8.58 11.77 0.15
N MET A 212 -7.87 11.87 1.28
CA MET A 212 -6.52 11.31 1.45
C MET A 212 -6.45 9.82 1.13
N PHE A 213 -7.43 9.02 1.56
CA PHE A 213 -7.38 7.57 1.35
C PHE A 213 -7.70 7.18 -0.10
N ALA A 214 -8.57 7.93 -0.77
CA ALA A 214 -8.79 7.79 -2.21
C ALA A 214 -7.49 8.09 -2.99
N ALA A 215 -6.84 9.22 -2.68
CA ALA A 215 -5.55 9.57 -3.28
C ALA A 215 -4.46 8.53 -2.99
N PHE A 216 -4.39 8.02 -1.76
CA PHE A 216 -3.46 6.96 -1.38
C PHE A 216 -3.69 5.68 -2.19
N ARG A 217 -4.94 5.23 -2.37
CA ARG A 217 -5.26 4.06 -3.20
C ARG A 217 -4.81 4.26 -4.64
N ASP A 218 -5.21 5.36 -5.27
CA ASP A 218 -4.94 5.57 -6.69
C ASP A 218 -3.43 5.67 -6.94
N GLU A 219 -2.71 6.33 -6.04
CA GLU A 219 -1.28 6.51 -6.14
C GLU A 219 -0.49 5.24 -5.80
N VAL A 220 -0.91 4.45 -4.81
CA VAL A 220 -0.29 3.14 -4.53
C VAL A 220 -0.45 2.20 -5.71
N HIS A 221 -1.64 2.13 -6.33
CA HIS A 221 -1.88 1.31 -7.52
C HIS A 221 -0.89 1.67 -8.63
N ARG A 222 -0.76 2.97 -8.92
CA ARG A 222 0.16 3.47 -9.95
C ARG A 222 1.62 3.19 -9.62
N LEU A 223 2.07 3.52 -8.40
CA LEU A 223 3.47 3.41 -8.00
C LEU A 223 3.96 1.96 -7.91
N VAL A 224 3.08 1.03 -7.57
CA VAL A 224 3.34 -0.41 -7.57
C VAL A 224 3.72 -0.90 -8.97
N GLU A 225 2.99 -0.47 -10.01
CA GLU A 225 3.31 -0.76 -11.41
C GLU A 225 4.65 -0.15 -11.83
N LEU A 226 4.86 1.13 -11.49
CA LEU A 226 6.12 1.83 -11.78
C LEU A 226 7.33 1.16 -11.11
N ALA A 227 7.16 0.64 -9.89
CA ALA A 227 8.19 -0.08 -9.16
C ALA A 227 8.50 -1.46 -9.76
N ALA A 228 7.47 -2.16 -10.26
CA ALA A 228 7.63 -3.43 -10.95
C ALA A 228 8.32 -3.26 -12.31
N ASP A 229 7.99 -2.21 -13.07
CA ASP A 229 8.70 -1.82 -14.29
C ASP A 229 10.18 -1.48 -14.03
N ASP A 230 10.46 -0.74 -12.95
CA ASP A 230 11.82 -0.46 -12.49
C ASP A 230 12.60 -1.76 -12.17
N SER A 231 11.94 -2.76 -11.58
CA SER A 231 12.54 -4.07 -11.30
C SER A 231 12.85 -4.84 -12.58
N ALA A 232 11.90 -4.92 -13.50
CA ALA A 232 12.07 -5.62 -14.78
C ALA A 232 13.15 -4.96 -15.66
N SER A 233 13.11 -3.63 -15.76
CA SER A 233 14.04 -2.86 -16.60
C SER A 233 15.49 -2.90 -16.11
N ARG A 234 15.73 -3.05 -14.80
CA ARG A 234 17.09 -3.28 -14.26
C ARG A 234 17.69 -4.60 -14.73
N ARG A 235 16.88 -5.62 -14.96
CA ARG A 235 17.34 -6.96 -15.34
C ARG A 235 17.39 -7.17 -16.85
N PHE A 236 16.40 -6.64 -17.57
CA PHE A 236 16.22 -6.92 -19.00
C PHE A 236 16.37 -5.71 -19.91
N GLY A 237 16.51 -4.50 -19.35
CA GLY A 237 16.65 -3.25 -20.09
C GLY A 237 15.31 -2.56 -20.31
N ARG A 238 15.33 -1.22 -20.28
CA ARG A 238 14.12 -0.39 -20.36
C ARG A 238 13.34 -0.56 -21.65
N THR A 239 14.01 -0.53 -22.81
CA THR A 239 13.37 -0.70 -24.11
C THR A 239 12.71 -2.06 -24.25
N THR A 240 13.34 -3.12 -23.76
CA THR A 240 12.76 -4.47 -23.75
C THR A 240 11.51 -4.55 -22.87
N THR A 241 11.54 -3.93 -21.68
CA THR A 241 10.36 -3.83 -20.81
C THR A 241 9.25 -3.01 -21.45
N ALA A 242 9.58 -1.91 -22.12
CA ALA A 242 8.59 -1.07 -22.82
C ALA A 242 7.91 -1.82 -23.97
N LEU A 243 8.69 -2.50 -24.81
CA LEU A 243 8.16 -3.33 -25.90
C LEU A 243 7.27 -4.45 -25.38
N ALA A 244 7.71 -5.14 -24.32
CA ALA A 244 6.91 -6.18 -23.68
C ALA A 244 5.57 -5.64 -23.15
N LEU A 245 5.60 -4.44 -22.55
CA LEU A 245 4.39 -3.78 -22.06
C LEU A 245 3.43 -3.41 -23.20
N VAL A 246 3.95 -2.89 -24.33
CA VAL A 246 3.16 -2.59 -25.53
C VAL A 246 2.51 -3.86 -26.10
N GLU A 247 3.30 -4.91 -26.32
CA GLU A 247 2.83 -6.17 -26.95
C GLU A 247 1.78 -6.90 -26.10
N LEU A 248 1.90 -6.84 -24.77
CA LEU A 248 0.92 -7.42 -23.84
C LEU A 248 -0.41 -6.66 -23.87
N ASN A 249 -0.40 -5.40 -24.30
CA ASN A 249 -1.53 -4.48 -24.17
C ASN A 249 -2.14 -4.05 -25.50
N GLU A 250 -1.49 -4.31 -26.64
CA GLU A 250 -1.90 -3.85 -27.97
C GLU A 250 -3.40 -4.10 -28.28
N ASP A 251 -3.91 -5.29 -27.96
CA ASP A 251 -5.32 -5.66 -28.24
C ASP A 251 -6.34 -5.02 -27.29
N ARG A 252 -5.87 -4.37 -26.21
CA ARG A 252 -6.73 -3.77 -25.19
C ARG A 252 -7.10 -2.32 -25.51
N GLY A 253 -6.68 -1.79 -26.67
CA GLY A 253 -7.04 -0.42 -27.11
C GLY A 253 -6.43 0.68 -26.24
N VAL A 254 -5.32 0.39 -25.57
CA VAL A 254 -4.78 1.20 -24.46
C VAL A 254 -4.13 2.50 -24.91
N PHE A 255 -3.87 2.60 -26.21
CA PHE A 255 -3.35 3.79 -26.88
C PHE A 255 -4.47 4.62 -27.55
N GLY A 256 -5.74 4.28 -27.28
CA GLY A 256 -6.95 5.05 -27.63
C GLY A 256 -7.80 5.40 -26.39
N PRO A 257 -9.04 5.89 -26.55
CA PRO A 257 -9.94 6.15 -25.42
C PRO A 257 -10.19 4.85 -24.63
N CYS A 258 -9.71 4.79 -23.39
CA CYS A 258 -9.66 3.54 -22.63
C CYS A 258 -10.09 3.76 -21.16
N PRO A 259 -10.68 2.76 -20.47
CA PRO A 259 -10.96 2.84 -19.04
C PRO A 259 -9.73 3.25 -18.20
N SER A 260 -9.95 3.97 -17.11
CA SER A 260 -8.91 4.60 -16.28
C SER A 260 -7.82 3.65 -15.78
N ALA A 261 -8.16 2.38 -15.55
CA ALA A 261 -7.21 1.34 -15.11
C ALA A 261 -6.11 1.06 -16.14
N LEU A 262 -6.38 1.33 -17.41
CA LEU A 262 -5.53 1.06 -18.56
C LEU A 262 -4.83 2.34 -19.08
N ALA A 263 -5.37 3.51 -18.74
CA ALA A 263 -4.82 4.82 -19.11
C ALA A 263 -3.37 5.08 -18.66
N GLN A 264 -2.83 4.27 -17.75
CA GLN A 264 -1.45 4.39 -17.26
C GLN A 264 -0.41 3.73 -18.18
N VAL A 265 -0.81 2.86 -19.10
CA VAL A 265 0.13 2.12 -19.97
C VAL A 265 0.97 3.06 -20.86
N PRO A 266 0.39 4.07 -21.56
CA PRO A 266 1.20 5.01 -22.34
C PRO A 266 2.25 5.74 -21.50
N GLN A 267 1.86 6.27 -20.32
CA GLN A 267 2.78 6.96 -19.41
C GLN A 267 3.93 6.05 -18.94
N ARG A 268 3.65 4.76 -18.70
CA ARG A 268 4.66 3.76 -18.32
C ARG A 268 5.64 3.50 -19.45
N VAL A 269 5.15 3.36 -20.69
CA VAL A 269 5.98 3.19 -21.89
C VAL A 269 6.87 4.41 -22.09
N ASP A 270 6.30 5.62 -22.06
CA ASP A 270 7.04 6.88 -22.21
C ASP A 270 8.14 7.02 -21.16
N ARG A 271 7.83 6.69 -19.90
CA ARG A 271 8.80 6.71 -18.78
C ARG A 271 9.96 5.72 -18.99
N LEU A 272 9.71 4.56 -19.60
CA LEU A 272 10.74 3.58 -19.90
C LEU A 272 11.61 4.01 -21.08
N LEU A 273 11.02 4.61 -22.11
CA LEU A 273 11.72 5.05 -23.32
C LEU A 273 12.48 6.37 -23.14
N ALA A 274 11.93 7.30 -22.36
CA ALA A 274 12.52 8.60 -22.05
C ALA A 274 12.73 8.77 -20.53
N PRO A 275 13.64 7.97 -19.91
CA PRO A 275 13.81 7.99 -18.47
C PRO A 275 14.43 9.31 -18.00
N ALA A 276 13.72 10.00 -17.11
CA ALA A 276 14.29 11.11 -16.36
C ALA A 276 15.45 10.63 -15.47
N SER A 277 16.41 11.50 -15.19
CA SER A 277 17.52 11.19 -14.28
C SER A 277 17.00 10.77 -12.90
N ARG A 278 17.68 9.89 -12.18
CA ARG A 278 17.28 9.59 -10.78
C ARG A 278 17.56 10.78 -9.86
N LEU A 279 16.94 10.80 -8.69
CA LEU A 279 17.27 11.82 -7.70
C LEU A 279 18.70 11.58 -7.16
N PRO A 280 19.47 12.64 -6.86
CA PRO A 280 20.75 12.50 -6.17
C PRO A 280 20.59 11.72 -4.87
N VAL A 281 21.58 10.88 -4.54
CA VAL A 281 21.54 10.00 -3.34
C VAL A 281 21.27 10.81 -2.07
N ALA A 282 21.92 11.98 -1.91
CA ALA A 282 21.68 12.87 -0.77
C ALA A 282 20.22 13.36 -0.67
N ARG A 283 19.54 13.63 -1.80
CA ARG A 283 18.13 14.01 -1.80
C ARG A 283 17.22 12.83 -1.44
N ARG A 284 17.55 11.63 -1.91
CA ARG A 284 16.82 10.40 -1.56
C ARG A 284 16.90 10.13 -0.06
N TRP A 285 18.09 10.18 0.53
CA TRP A 285 18.28 10.03 1.98
C TRP A 285 17.51 11.07 2.79
N ARG A 286 17.60 12.35 2.40
CA ARG A 286 16.84 13.42 3.05
C ARG A 286 15.34 13.14 3.01
N LEU A 287 14.79 12.79 1.85
CA LEU A 287 13.37 12.47 1.70
C LEU A 287 12.95 11.28 2.57
N THR A 288 13.74 10.20 2.56
CA THR A 288 13.50 9.02 3.40
C THR A 288 13.48 9.40 4.88
N ALA A 289 14.48 10.17 5.34
CA ALA A 289 14.59 10.62 6.72
C ALA A 289 13.42 11.54 7.10
N THR A 290 13.09 12.54 6.28
CA THR A 290 11.97 13.44 6.53
C THR A 290 10.64 12.71 6.57
N ALA A 291 10.44 11.71 5.72
CA ALA A 291 9.24 10.89 5.74
C ALA A 291 9.16 10.05 7.01
N ALA A 292 10.28 9.46 7.45
CA ALA A 292 10.35 8.68 8.69
C ALA A 292 10.05 9.52 9.95
N LEU A 293 10.27 10.84 9.90
CA LEU A 293 9.87 11.74 10.99
C LEU A 293 8.34 11.83 11.14
N VAL A 294 7.56 11.68 10.07
CA VAL A 294 6.09 11.82 10.12
C VAL A 294 5.44 10.89 11.16
N PRO A 295 5.72 9.56 11.19
CA PRO A 295 5.23 8.69 12.25
C PRO A 295 6.00 8.83 13.58
N ALA A 296 7.22 9.36 13.58
CA ALA A 296 8.00 9.57 14.80
C ALA A 296 7.48 10.76 15.64
N VAL A 297 7.04 11.85 15.02
CA VAL A 297 6.55 13.04 15.74
C VAL A 297 5.38 12.73 16.68
N PRO A 298 4.32 12.00 16.28
CA PRO A 298 3.24 11.62 17.20
C PRO A 298 3.71 10.82 18.42
N LEU A 299 4.67 9.92 18.23
CA LEU A 299 5.28 9.15 19.31
C LEU A 299 6.03 10.06 20.28
N LEU A 300 6.88 10.95 19.73
CA LEU A 300 7.63 11.92 20.53
C LEU A 300 6.68 12.83 21.32
N VAL A 301 5.69 13.43 20.65
CA VAL A 301 4.68 14.30 21.29
C VAL A 301 3.96 13.58 22.42
N THR A 302 3.65 12.29 22.23
CA THR A 302 3.01 11.48 23.27
C THR A 302 3.94 11.23 24.44
N LEU A 303 5.23 10.96 24.20
CA LEU A 303 6.20 10.62 25.24
C LEU A 303 6.74 11.83 26.03
N VAL A 304 6.60 13.06 25.52
CA VAL A 304 7.12 14.28 26.17
C VAL A 304 6.74 14.40 27.66
N PRO A 305 5.46 14.24 28.08
CA PRO A 305 5.09 14.33 29.49
C PRO A 305 5.78 13.28 30.36
N ALA A 306 5.92 12.05 29.88
CA ALA A 306 6.59 10.98 30.60
C ALA A 306 8.10 11.25 30.75
N LEU A 307 8.75 11.68 29.67
CA LEU A 307 10.19 11.96 29.67
C LEU A 307 10.56 13.11 30.62
N ARG A 308 9.72 14.15 30.72
CA ARG A 308 9.92 15.28 31.65
C ARG A 308 9.83 14.91 33.14
N VAL A 309 9.23 13.76 33.46
CA VAL A 309 9.11 13.29 34.86
C VAL A 309 10.20 12.26 35.19
N LEU A 310 10.69 11.54 34.18
CA LEU A 310 11.75 10.54 34.33
C LEU A 310 13.16 11.14 34.23
N GLY A 311 13.30 12.40 33.81
CA GLY A 311 14.55 13.14 33.69
C GLY A 311 14.39 14.61 34.01
#